data_AF-A0A932P876-F1
#
_entry.id   AF-A0A932P876-F1
#
_cell.length_a   1.000
_cell.length_b   1.000
_cell.length_c   1.000
_cell.angle_alpha   90.00
_cell.angle_beta   90.00
_cell.angle_gamma   90.00
#
_symmetry.space_group_name_H-M   'P 1'
#
loop_
_entity.id
_entity.type
_entity.pdbx_description
1 polymer ?
#
loop_
_entity_poly.entity_id
_entity_poly.type
_entity_poly.pdbx_seq_one_letter_code
_entity_poly.pdbx_strand_id
1 'polypeptide(L)'
;NIWARFIYAPLLEDRKRLIEETNTGLYGRQTAARVHAELRKIGKISVPREFVFMDRAAIGLGAVFLRLRAEINWHQMFHELIRHFDVKMVQKNQAAALKAHGLAQSRE
;
A
#
# COMPACT_ATOMS: atom_id res chain seq x y z
N ASN A 1 -9.69 12.97 0.72
CA ASN A 1 -8.70 11.98 1.20
C ASN A 1 -7.31 12.38 0.66
N ILE A 2 -6.51 13.12 1.45
CA ILE A 2 -5.23 13.71 1.00
C ILE A 2 -4.16 12.62 0.84
N TRP A 3 -4.11 11.68 1.78
CA TRP A 3 -3.14 10.58 1.81
C TRP A 3 -3.31 9.62 0.63
N ALA A 4 -4.56 9.21 0.35
CA ALA A 4 -4.86 8.31 -0.77
C ALA A 4 -4.48 8.93 -2.12
N ARG A 5 -4.76 10.22 -2.34
CA ARG A 5 -4.36 10.91 -3.58
C ARG A 5 -2.85 10.96 -3.75
N PHE A 6 -2.10 11.11 -2.66
CA PHE A 6 -0.64 11.11 -2.70
C PHE A 6 -0.09 9.71 -3.04
N ILE A 7 -0.53 8.67 -2.34
CA ILE A 7 -0.01 7.29 -2.53
C ILE A 7 -0.42 6.70 -3.87
N TYR A 8 -1.68 6.90 -4.28
CA TYR A 8 -2.21 6.25 -5.48
C TYR A 8 -2.03 7.05 -6.76
N ALA A 9 -1.49 8.28 -6.72
CA ALA A 9 -1.30 9.10 -7.91
C ALA A 9 -0.61 8.34 -9.07
N PRO A 10 0.47 7.56 -8.86
CA PRO A 10 1.10 6.81 -9.95
C PRO A 10 0.21 5.74 -10.58
N LEU A 11 -0.77 5.23 -9.83
CA LEU A 11 -1.71 4.19 -10.29
C LEU A 11 -2.90 4.76 -11.06
N LEU A 12 -3.09 6.08 -11.06
CA LEU A 12 -4.24 6.75 -11.70
C LEU A 12 -3.91 7.26 -13.11
N GLU A 13 -2.64 7.29 -13.49
CA GLU A 13 -2.18 7.78 -14.79
C GLU A 13 -1.64 6.61 -15.62
N ASP A 14 -2.29 6.30 -16.75
CA ASP A 14 -1.84 5.26 -17.69
C ASP A 14 -0.67 5.74 -18.56
N ARG A 15 0.51 5.83 -17.93
CA ARG A 15 1.77 6.16 -18.62
C ARG A 15 2.97 5.59 -17.90
N LYS A 16 4.08 5.45 -18.64
CA LYS A 16 5.39 5.18 -18.04
C LYS A 16 5.85 6.40 -17.26
N ARG A 17 6.29 6.18 -16.02
CA ARG A 17 6.82 7.24 -15.15
C ARG A 17 7.68 6.64 -14.04
N LEU A 18 8.48 7.48 -13.41
CA LEU A 18 9.09 7.15 -12.12
C LEU A 18 7.98 6.98 -11.06
N ILE A 19 8.25 6.18 -10.02
CA ILE A 19 7.32 6.04 -8.89
C ILE A 19 7.07 7.39 -8.18
N GLU A 20 8.04 8.29 -8.26
CA GLU A 20 7.96 9.67 -7.80
C GLU A 20 8.74 10.55 -8.79
N GLU A 21 8.09 11.59 -9.35
CA GLU A 21 8.70 12.48 -10.36
C GLU A 21 9.01 13.88 -9.82
N THR A 22 8.27 14.30 -8.79
CA THR A 22 8.35 15.66 -8.26
C THR A 22 9.57 15.90 -7.37
N ASN A 23 10.31 14.85 -6.99
CA ASN A 23 11.44 14.87 -6.07
C ASN A 23 11.14 15.63 -4.76
N THR A 24 9.87 15.74 -4.38
CA THR A 24 9.45 16.63 -3.29
C THR A 24 9.36 15.85 -1.99
N GLY A 25 10.50 15.41 -1.48
CA GLY A 25 10.62 14.96 -0.08
C GLY A 25 10.10 16.01 0.92
N LEU A 26 9.98 17.27 0.52
CA LEU A 26 9.27 18.34 1.25
C LEU A 26 7.75 18.16 1.24
N TYR A 27 7.14 17.88 0.08
CA TYR A 27 5.69 17.67 -0.03
C TYR A 27 5.24 16.41 0.70
N GLY A 28 6.00 15.32 0.58
CA GLY A 28 5.75 14.09 1.33
C GLY A 28 5.79 14.32 2.84
N ARG A 29 6.81 15.04 3.33
CA ARG A 29 6.92 15.40 4.76
C ARG A 29 5.76 16.27 5.24
N GLN A 30 5.39 17.30 4.49
CA GLN A 30 4.26 18.18 4.84
C GLN A 30 2.94 17.41 4.87
N THR A 31 2.72 16.53 3.88
CA THR A 31 1.52 15.70 3.80
C THR A 31 1.44 14.73 4.98
N ALA A 32 2.54 14.05 5.30
CA ALA A 32 2.64 13.16 6.46
C ALA A 32 2.39 13.90 7.79
N ALA A 33 2.99 15.08 7.96
CA ALA A 33 2.77 15.92 9.14
C ALA A 33 1.30 16.32 9.30
N ARG A 34 0.64 16.70 8.20
CA ARG A 34 -0.79 17.05 8.19
C ARG A 34 -1.64 15.84 8.56
N VAL A 35 -1.40 14.68 7.96
CA VAL A 35 -2.14 13.45 8.28
C VAL A 35 -1.96 13.07 9.74
N HIS A 36 -0.73 13.11 10.26
CA HIS A 36 -0.46 12.83 11.67
C HIS A 36 -1.16 13.83 12.61
N ALA A 37 -1.23 15.11 12.24
CA ALA A 37 -1.94 16.11 13.03
C ALA A 37 -3.45 15.82 13.09
N GLU A 38 -4.08 15.44 11.97
CA GLU A 38 -5.49 15.06 11.94
C GLU A 38 -5.76 13.76 12.71
N LEU A 39 -4.91 12.73 12.58
CA LEU A 39 -5.04 11.49 13.34
C LEU A 39 -4.99 11.72 14.85
N ARG A 40 -4.12 12.63 15.32
CA ARG A 40 -4.05 13.00 16.74
C ARG A 40 -5.36 13.60 17.27
N LYS A 41 -6.13 14.31 16.45
CA LYS A 41 -7.43 14.87 16.85
C LYS A 41 -8.51 13.79 17.01
N ILE A 42 -8.42 12.72 16.23
CA ILE A 42 -9.39 11.62 16.21
C ILE A 42 -9.15 10.66 17.40
N GLY A 43 -7.90 10.57 17.88
CA GLY A 43 -7.53 9.78 19.05
C GLY A 43 -6.55 8.65 18.70
N LYS A 44 -6.27 7.78 19.69
CA LYS A 44 -5.35 6.66 19.48
C LYS A 44 -6.02 5.59 18.61
N ILE A 45 -5.31 5.19 17.55
CA ILE A 45 -5.70 4.08 16.69
C ILE A 45 -4.75 2.93 16.97
N SER A 46 -5.30 1.75 17.28
CA SER A 46 -4.50 0.53 17.35
C SER A 46 -4.19 0.06 15.94
N VAL A 47 -2.91 -0.05 15.60
CA VAL A 47 -2.46 -0.48 14.27
C VAL A 47 -2.20 -1.98 14.30
N PRO A 48 -2.85 -2.78 13.43
CA PRO A 48 -2.59 -4.22 13.33
C PRO A 48 -1.12 -4.53 13.00
N ARG A 49 -0.57 -5.63 13.51
CA ARG A 49 0.83 -6.00 13.25
C ARG A 49 1.07 -6.27 11.77
N GLU A 50 0.09 -6.87 11.12
CA GLU A 50 0.06 -7.20 9.70
C GLU A 50 0.18 -5.93 8.85
N PHE A 51 -0.47 -4.85 9.28
CA PHE A 51 -0.33 -3.54 8.64
C PHE A 51 1.10 -3.03 8.73
N VAL A 52 1.71 -3.07 9.93
CA VAL A 52 3.09 -2.62 10.13
C VAL A 52 4.08 -3.46 9.30
N PHE A 53 3.85 -4.75 9.16
CA PHE A 53 4.65 -5.62 8.30
C PHE A 53 4.56 -5.19 6.83
N MET A 54 3.33 -5.03 6.32
CA MET A 54 3.10 -4.60 4.94
C MET A 54 3.68 -3.21 4.64
N ASP A 55 3.54 -2.27 5.57
CA ASP A 55 4.10 -0.92 5.47
C ASP A 55 5.63 -0.95 5.31
N ARG A 56 6.32 -1.74 6.14
CA ARG A 56 7.78 -1.89 6.05
C ARG A 56 8.22 -2.53 4.74
N ALA A 57 7.50 -3.54 4.27
CA ALA A 57 7.79 -4.17 2.98
C ALA A 57 7.63 -3.17 1.82
N ALA A 58 6.56 -2.38 1.84
CA ALA A 58 6.30 -1.35 0.84
C ALA A 58 7.37 -0.25 0.83
N ILE A 59 7.79 0.22 2.02
CA ILE A 59 8.89 1.20 2.15
C ILE A 59 10.19 0.65 1.54
N GLY A 60 10.53 -0.61 1.82
CA GLY A 60 11.70 -1.26 1.26
C GLY A 60 11.69 -1.33 -0.27
N LEU A 61 10.57 -1.75 -0.85
CA LEU A 61 10.38 -1.77 -2.31
C LEU A 61 10.48 -0.36 -2.92
N GLY A 62 9.82 0.62 -2.31
CA GLY A 62 9.87 2.02 -2.75
C GLY A 62 11.30 2.57 -2.79
N ALA A 63 12.13 2.26 -1.79
CA ALA A 63 13.53 2.67 -1.76
C ALA A 63 14.34 2.08 -2.91
N VAL A 64 14.08 0.81 -3.27
CA VAL A 64 14.72 0.16 -4.42
C VAL A 64 14.29 0.81 -5.74
N PHE A 65 12.99 1.08 -5.92
CA PHE A 65 12.47 1.75 -7.12
C PHE A 65 13.06 3.14 -7.32
N LEU A 66 13.19 3.91 -6.23
CA LEU A 66 13.86 5.22 -6.26
C LEU A 66 15.34 5.10 -6.63
N ARG A 67 16.06 4.16 -6.00
CA ARG A 67 17.50 3.94 -6.26
C ARG A 67 17.76 3.55 -7.72
N LEU A 68 16.93 2.68 -8.29
CA LEU A 68 17.05 2.21 -9.66
C LEU A 68 16.49 3.19 -10.70
N ARG A 69 15.82 4.27 -10.25
CA ARG A 69 15.04 5.16 -11.12
C ARG A 69 14.08 4.36 -12.01
N ALA A 70 13.36 3.42 -11.39
CA ALA A 70 12.46 2.52 -12.10
C ALA A 70 11.38 3.32 -12.83
N GLU A 71 11.34 3.19 -14.16
CA GLU A 71 10.35 3.82 -15.02
C GLU A 71 9.39 2.74 -15.55
N ILE A 72 8.21 2.66 -14.95
CA ILE A 72 7.24 1.59 -15.19
C ILE A 72 5.88 2.22 -15.47
N ASN A 73 5.03 1.54 -16.25
CA ASN A 73 3.61 1.86 -16.27
C ASN A 73 2.94 1.22 -15.04
N TRP A 74 2.96 1.93 -13.92
CA TRP A 74 2.44 1.46 -12.62
C TRP A 74 0.93 1.19 -12.67
N HIS A 75 0.19 1.97 -13.45
CA HIS A 75 -1.24 1.77 -13.70
C HIS A 75 -1.48 0.39 -14.32
N GLN A 76 -0.82 0.06 -15.43
CA GLN A 76 -1.00 -1.24 -16.09
C GLN A 76 -0.51 -2.40 -15.21
N MET A 77 0.66 -2.26 -14.59
CA MET A 77 1.21 -3.27 -13.68
C MET A 77 0.22 -3.59 -12.55
N PHE A 78 -0.36 -2.56 -11.93
CA PHE A 78 -1.35 -2.76 -10.86
C PHE A 78 -2.62 -3.44 -11.38
N HIS A 79 -3.18 -2.96 -12.50
CA HIS A 79 -4.39 -3.56 -13.08
C HIS A 79 -4.17 -5.01 -13.53
N GLU A 80 -2.96 -5.35 -13.99
CA GLU A 80 -2.58 -6.72 -14.30
C GLU A 80 -2.52 -7.59 -13.04
N LEU A 81 -1.88 -7.10 -11.97
CA LEU A 81 -1.80 -7.81 -10.69
C LEU A 81 -3.17 -8.15 -10.09
N ILE A 82 -4.15 -7.25 -10.24
CA ILE A 82 -5.49 -7.45 -9.68
C ILE A 82 -6.51 -8.02 -10.69
N ARG A 83 -6.11 -8.28 -11.94
CA ARG A 83 -7.02 -8.67 -13.04
C ARG A 83 -7.91 -9.86 -12.70
N HIS A 84 -7.36 -10.82 -11.98
CA HIS A 84 -8.03 -12.07 -11.63
C HIS A 84 -8.34 -12.18 -10.13
N PHE A 85 -8.36 -11.04 -9.42
CA PHE A 85 -8.71 -11.01 -8.02
C PHE A 85 -10.16 -11.44 -7.82
N ASP A 86 -10.37 -12.49 -7.03
CA ASP A 86 -11.69 -12.97 -6.62
C ASP A 86 -11.71 -13.19 -5.11
N VAL A 87 -12.57 -12.43 -4.42
CA VAL A 87 -12.77 -12.53 -2.97
C VAL A 87 -13.15 -13.94 -2.53
N LYS A 88 -13.95 -14.66 -3.32
CA LYS A 88 -14.37 -16.04 -2.98
C LYS A 88 -13.19 -17.00 -3.03
N MET A 89 -12.29 -16.80 -4.00
CA MET A 89 -11.07 -17.59 -4.12
C MET A 89 -10.12 -17.29 -2.95
N VAL A 90 -9.97 -16.03 -2.56
CA VAL A 90 -9.19 -15.63 -1.37
C VAL A 90 -9.75 -16.30 -0.11
N GLN A 91 -11.05 -16.22 0.13
CA GLN A 91 -11.71 -16.84 1.28
C GLN A 91 -11.49 -18.36 1.32
N LYS A 92 -11.66 -19.04 0.18
CA LYS A 92 -11.42 -20.48 0.05
C LYS A 92 -9.97 -20.84 0.39
N ASN A 93 -9.01 -20.10 -0.16
CA ASN A 93 -7.58 -20.37 0.04
C ASN A 93 -7.16 -20.10 1.49
N GLN A 94 -7.65 -19.01 2.10
CA GLN A 94 -7.42 -18.70 3.51
C GLN A 94 -7.99 -19.78 4.43
N ALA A 95 -9.24 -20.22 4.21
CA ALA A 95 -9.85 -21.27 5.02
C ALA A 95 -9.07 -22.60 4.93
N ALA A 96 -8.60 -22.95 3.72
CA ALA A 96 -7.77 -24.13 3.53
C ALA A 96 -6.42 -24.04 4.26
N ALA A 97 -5.72 -22.89 4.16
CA ALA A 97 -4.43 -22.67 4.81
C ALA A 97 -4.56 -22.67 6.34
N LEU A 98 -5.58 -21.99 6.89
CA LEU A 98 -5.84 -21.97 8.33
C LEU A 98 -6.12 -23.38 8.86
N LYS A 99 -6.97 -24.16 8.16
CA LYS A 99 -7.26 -25.55 8.53
C LYS A 99 -6.00 -26.42 8.50
N ALA A 100 -5.14 -26.27 7.50
CA ALA A 100 -3.90 -27.03 7.37
C ALA A 100 -2.91 -26.78 8.53
N HIS A 101 -2.94 -25.61 9.15
CA HIS A 101 -2.06 -25.23 10.25
C HIS A 101 -2.75 -25.19 11.62
N GLY A 102 -4.01 -25.64 11.72
CA GLY A 102 -4.78 -25.64 12.97
C GLY A 102 -5.05 -24.25 13.54
N LEU A 103 -5.06 -23.21 12.69
CA LEU A 103 -5.29 -21.83 13.09
C LEU A 103 -6.78 -21.46 12.96
N ALA A 104 -7.29 -20.69 13.92
CA ALA A 104 -8.62 -20.10 13.84
C ALA A 104 -8.60 -18.82 12.98
N GLN A 105 -9.71 -18.51 12.34
CA GLN A 105 -9.88 -17.23 11.65
C GLN A 105 -9.85 -16.10 12.68
N SER A 106 -8.99 -15.10 12.48
CA SER A 106 -8.91 -13.94 13.38
C SER A 106 -10.24 -13.21 13.40
N ARG A 107 -10.77 -12.95 14.61
CA ARG A 107 -11.93 -12.06 14.78
C ARG A 107 -11.45 -10.61 14.65
N GLU A 108 -12.05 -9.86 13.74
CA GLU A 108 -11.93 -8.40 13.64
C GLU A 108 -12.63 -7.70 14.81
#